data_AF-A0A8C6U1F1-F1
#
_entry.id   AF-A0A8C6U1F1-F1
#
_cell.length_a   1.000
_cell.length_b   1.000
_cell.length_c   1.000
_cell.angle_alpha   90.00
_cell.angle_beta   90.00
_cell.angle_gamma   90.00
#
_symmetry.space_group_name_H-M   'P 1'
#
loop_
_entity.id
_entity.type
_entity.pdbx_description
1 polymer ?
#
loop_
_entity_poly.entity_id
_entity_poly.type
_entity_poly.pdbx_seq_one_letter_code
_entity_poly.pdbx_strand_id
1 'polypeptide(L)'
;MYYDDECNLARLRVEFVARISPEGLNQLLDDLLADGILNPGEKDHILQEHRSRVDRARDLFDTVMRKGNTSIEIMMKRLQTRDQALYNHLMPHDLK
;
A
#
# COMPACT_ATOMS: atom_id res chain seq x y z
N MET A 1 -6.42 13.15 -6.85
CA MET A 1 -5.81 14.14 -5.94
C MET A 1 -4.32 14.03 -6.17
N TYR A 2 -3.62 15.10 -6.57
CA TYR A 2 -2.17 15.00 -6.77
C TYR A 2 -1.48 14.95 -5.39
N TYR A 3 -0.91 13.79 -5.04
CA TYR A 3 0.02 13.66 -3.92
C TYR A 3 1.33 14.35 -4.34
N ASP A 4 1.37 15.68 -4.23
CA ASP A 4 2.50 16.49 -4.70
C ASP A 4 3.65 16.59 -3.66
N ASP A 5 3.44 16.07 -2.44
CA ASP A 5 4.44 16.17 -1.38
C ASP A 5 5.07 14.81 -1.05
N GLU A 6 6.38 14.68 -1.29
CA GLU A 6 7.20 13.54 -0.82
C GLU A 6 7.04 13.32 0.70
N CYS A 7 6.84 14.40 1.47
CA CYS A 7 6.52 14.35 2.90
C CYS A 7 5.22 13.59 3.21
N ASN A 8 4.20 13.71 2.35
CA ASN A 8 2.94 13.00 2.54
C ASN A 8 3.10 11.51 2.25
N LEU A 9 3.84 11.16 1.19
CA LEU A 9 4.14 9.76 0.86
C LEU A 9 5.01 9.08 1.93
N ALA A 10 5.99 9.79 2.48
CA ALA A 10 6.81 9.29 3.58
C ALA A 10 5.96 8.96 4.83
N ARG A 11 5.05 9.87 5.21
CA ARG A 11 4.11 9.65 6.33
C ARG A 11 3.18 8.47 6.06
N LEU A 12 2.58 8.42 4.87
CA LEU A 12 1.68 7.35 4.46
C LEU A 12 2.37 5.99 4.53
N ARG A 13 3.60 5.91 4.04
CA ARG A 13 4.40 4.69 4.11
C ARG A 13 4.64 4.24 5.55
N VAL A 14 5.05 5.15 6.43
CA VAL A 14 5.31 4.83 7.85
C VAL A 14 4.05 4.28 8.53
N GLU A 15 2.93 4.98 8.40
CA GLU A 15 1.67 4.57 9.03
C GLU A 15 1.10 3.28 8.42
N PHE A 16 1.21 3.12 7.10
CA PHE A 16 0.78 1.91 6.40
C PHE A 16 1.55 0.69 6.92
N VAL A 17 2.88 0.77 6.93
CA VAL A 17 3.77 -0.32 7.38
C VAL A 17 3.54 -0.69 8.84
N ALA A 18 3.27 0.31 9.68
CA ALA A 18 3.02 0.10 11.10
C ALA A 18 1.70 -0.64 11.37
N ARG A 19 0.65 -0.34 10.60
CA ARG A 19 -0.74 -0.69 10.95
C ARG A 19 -1.36 -1.78 10.10
N ILE A 20 -0.89 -2.02 8.87
CA ILE A 20 -1.46 -3.07 8.02
C ILE A 20 -1.33 -4.44 8.71
N SER A 21 -2.44 -5.16 8.80
CA SER A 21 -2.46 -6.52 9.35
C SER A 21 -1.83 -7.51 8.36
N PRO A 22 -1.32 -8.67 8.82
CA PRO A 22 -0.80 -9.70 7.91
C PRO A 22 -1.83 -10.13 6.86
N GLU A 23 -3.10 -10.27 7.27
CA GLU A 23 -4.18 -10.65 6.37
C GLU A 23 -4.51 -9.54 5.38
N GLY A 24 -4.63 -8.29 5.84
CA GLY A 24 -4.87 -7.13 4.99
C GLY A 24 -3.74 -6.93 3.96
N LEU A 25 -2.49 -7.21 4.35
CA LEU A 25 -1.35 -7.16 3.45
C LEU A 25 -1.47 -8.21 2.32
N ASN A 26 -1.79 -9.46 2.67
CA ASN A 26 -1.96 -10.53 1.67
C ASN A 26 -3.12 -10.23 0.71
N GLN A 27 -4.27 -9.81 1.25
CA GLN A 27 -5.43 -9.46 0.43
C GLN A 27 -5.16 -8.26 -0.49
N LEU A 28 -4.41 -7.26 0.00
CA LEU A 28 -4.04 -6.11 -0.83
C LEU A 28 -3.03 -6.49 -1.93
N LEU A 29 -2.12 -7.43 -1.67
CA LEU A 29 -1.24 -8.00 -2.70
C LEU A 29 -2.02 -8.71 -3.80
N ASP A 30 -3.07 -9.46 -3.44
CA ASP A 30 -3.97 -10.11 -4.40
C ASP A 30 -4.71 -9.09 -5.26
N ASP A 31 -5.28 -8.05 -4.63
CA ASP A 31 -6.00 -6.98 -5.33
C ASP A 31 -5.09 -6.24 -6.32
N LEU A 32 -3.87 -5.88 -5.89
CA LEU A 32 -2.92 -5.15 -6.73
C LEU A 32 -2.35 -5.99 -7.86
N LEU A 33 -2.27 -7.31 -7.70
CA LEU A 33 -1.99 -8.23 -8.80
C LEU A 33 -3.16 -8.28 -9.79
N ALA A 34 -4.40 -8.37 -9.30
CA ALA A 34 -5.59 -8.40 -10.14
C ALA A 34 -5.79 -7.09 -10.92
N ASP A 35 -5.43 -5.95 -10.33
CA ASP A 35 -5.44 -4.63 -10.97
C ASP A 35 -4.28 -4.41 -11.96
N GLY A 36 -3.35 -5.37 -12.07
CA GLY A 36 -2.17 -5.26 -12.93
C GLY A 36 -1.12 -4.26 -12.43
N ILE A 37 -1.25 -3.76 -11.19
CA ILE A 37 -0.24 -2.90 -10.56
C ILE A 37 0.99 -3.73 -10.24
N LEU A 38 0.81 -4.89 -9.61
CA LEU A 38 1.89 -5.87 -9.41
C LEU A 38 1.88 -6.90 -10.52
N ASN A 39 3.07 -7.37 -10.89
CA ASN A 39 3.22 -8.62 -11.63
C ASN A 39 3.46 -9.81 -10.67
N PRO A 40 3.30 -11.06 -11.14
CA PRO A 40 3.51 -12.24 -10.28
C PRO A 40 4.89 -12.28 -9.61
N GLY A 41 5.96 -11.90 -10.33
CA GLY A 41 7.31 -11.88 -9.78
C GLY A 41 7.52 -10.84 -8.67
N GLU A 42 6.91 -9.66 -8.79
CA GLU A 42 6.90 -8.65 -7.73
C GLU A 42 6.16 -9.15 -6.49
N LYS A 43 5.01 -9.80 -6.67
CA LYS A 43 4.25 -10.38 -5.58
C LYS A 43 5.03 -11.50 -4.88
N ASP A 44 5.63 -12.42 -5.63
CA ASP A 44 6.44 -13.51 -5.07
C ASP A 44 7.67 -12.98 -4.32
N HIS A 45 8.33 -11.94 -4.86
CA HIS A 45 9.42 -11.26 -4.19
C HIS A 45 8.97 -10.66 -2.85
N ILE A 46 7.79 -10.02 -2.80
CA ILE A 46 7.25 -9.45 -1.56
C ILE A 46 6.83 -10.58 -0.59
N LEU A 47 6.33 -11.73 -1.07
CA LEU A 47 5.85 -12.83 -0.24
C LEU A 47 6.95 -13.78 0.28
N GLN A 48 8.22 -13.50 0.00
CA GLN A 48 9.34 -14.34 0.46
C GLN A 48 9.23 -14.74 1.95
N GLU A 49 9.35 -16.04 2.20
CA GLU A 49 9.04 -16.69 3.48
C GLU A 49 9.82 -16.11 4.68
N HIS A 50 11.07 -15.66 4.45
CA HIS A 50 11.94 -15.15 5.51
C HIS A 50 11.76 -13.66 5.83
N ARG A 51 10.86 -12.93 5.14
CA ARG A 51 10.65 -11.49 5.36
C ARG A 51 9.64 -11.25 6.48
N SER A 52 9.88 -10.25 7.33
CA SER A 52 8.89 -9.83 8.34
C SER A 52 7.69 -9.13 7.68
N ARG A 53 6.53 -9.07 8.36
CA ARG A 53 5.36 -8.30 7.88
C ARG A 53 5.73 -6.85 7.54
N VAL A 54 6.55 -6.24 8.39
CA VAL A 54 7.00 -4.84 8.26
C VAL A 54 7.83 -4.67 6.98
N ASP A 55 8.75 -5.59 6.70
CA ASP A 55 9.58 -5.51 5.48
C ASP A 55 8.73 -5.74 4.22
N ARG A 56 7.78 -6.68 4.27
CA ARG A 56 6.87 -6.94 3.15
C ARG A 56 5.94 -5.75 2.88
N ALA A 57 5.38 -5.14 3.92
CA ALA A 57 4.55 -3.94 3.78
C ALA A 57 5.35 -2.77 3.20
N ARG A 58 6.62 -2.64 3.61
CA ARG A 58 7.54 -1.63 3.09
C ARG A 58 7.81 -1.83 1.61
N ASP A 59 8.18 -3.05 1.21
CA ASP A 59 8.46 -3.39 -0.18
C ASP A 59 7.23 -3.22 -1.07
N LEU A 60 6.04 -3.57 -0.56
CA LEU A 60 4.78 -3.34 -1.27
C LEU A 60 4.59 -1.86 -1.57
N PHE A 61 4.64 -1.01 -0.55
CA PHE A 61 4.44 0.43 -0.71
C PHE A 61 5.47 1.03 -1.65
N ASP A 62 6.75 0.67 -1.50
CA ASP A 62 7.84 1.17 -2.35
C ASP A 62 7.69 0.71 -3.81
N THR A 63 7.19 -0.49 -4.03
CA THR A 63 6.94 -1.02 -5.37
C THR A 63 5.80 -0.29 -6.07
N VAL A 64 4.71 -0.04 -5.35
CA VAL A 64 3.58 0.76 -5.86
C VAL A 64 4.00 2.21 -6.11
N MET A 65 4.78 2.81 -5.21
CA MET A 65 5.29 4.18 -5.35
C MET A 65 6.19 4.33 -6.59
N ARG A 66 7.08 3.36 -6.84
CA ARG A 66 7.94 3.35 -8.05
C ARG A 66 7.14 3.28 -9.36
N LYS A 67 5.90 2.80 -9.33
CA LYS A 67 5.00 2.75 -10.50
C LYS A 67 4.21 4.05 -10.70
N GLY A 68 4.36 5.03 -9.80
CA GLY A 68 3.79 6.36 -9.93
C GLY A 68 2.45 6.56 -9.22
N ASN A 69 2.01 7.82 -9.18
CA ASN A 69 0.89 8.28 -8.34
C ASN A 69 -0.43 7.58 -8.63
N THR A 70 -0.72 7.23 -9.89
CA THR A 70 -1.93 6.49 -10.25
C THR A 70 -2.00 5.12 -9.55
N SER A 71 -0.86 4.46 -9.38
CA SER A 71 -0.77 3.17 -8.70
C SER A 71 -1.05 3.32 -7.19
N ILE A 72 -0.55 4.40 -6.59
CA ILE A 72 -0.85 4.74 -5.18
C ILE A 72 -2.34 5.02 -5.00
N GLU A 73 -2.96 5.80 -5.88
CA GLU A 73 -4.40 6.08 -5.82
C GLU A 73 -5.24 4.79 -5.88
N ILE A 74 -4.86 3.84 -6.74
CA ILE A 74 -5.53 2.53 -6.84
C ILE A 74 -5.33 1.71 -5.56
N MET A 75 -4.10 1.63 -5.04
CA MET A 75 -3.80 0.97 -3.77
C MET A 75 -4.64 1.54 -2.62
N MET A 76 -4.76 2.86 -2.52
CA MET A 76 -5.57 3.50 -1.48
C MET A 76 -7.06 3.18 -1.62
N LYS A 77 -7.61 3.10 -2.84
CA LYS A 77 -9.01 2.68 -3.07
C LYS A 77 -9.26 1.22 -2.69
N ARG A 78 -8.32 0.32 -3.00
CA ARG A 78 -8.38 -1.08 -2.56
C ARG A 78 -8.30 -1.18 -1.05
N LEU A 79 -7.39 -0.43 -0.43
CA LEU A 79 -7.27 -0.37 1.01
C LEU A 79 -8.54 0.18 1.67
N GLN A 80 -9.17 1.21 1.11
CA GLN A 80 -10.45 1.73 1.60
C GLN A 80 -11.54 0.66 1.63
N THR A 81 -11.60 -0.16 0.57
CA THR A 81 -12.59 -1.23 0.43
C THR A 81 -12.36 -2.35 1.44
N ARG A 82 -11.10 -2.65 1.75
CA ARG A 82 -10.67 -3.74 2.65
C ARG A 82 -10.70 -3.33 4.12
N ASP A 83 -10.21 -2.13 4.41
CA ASP A 83 -10.01 -1.60 5.75
C ASP A 83 -10.22 -0.08 5.74
N GLN A 84 -11.50 0.30 5.84
CA GLN A 84 -11.92 1.70 5.90
C GLN A 84 -11.31 2.43 7.11
N ALA A 85 -11.06 1.73 8.23
CA ALA A 85 -10.50 2.34 9.43
C ALA A 85 -9.04 2.72 9.21
N LEU A 86 -8.24 1.82 8.61
CA LEU A 86 -6.87 2.13 8.24
C LEU A 86 -6.81 3.21 7.15
N TYR A 87 -7.69 3.15 6.15
CA TYR A 87 -7.77 4.21 5.14
C TYR A 87 -8.02 5.60 5.75
N ASN A 88 -8.98 5.72 6.67
CA ASN A 88 -9.29 6.98 7.35
C ASN A 88 -8.12 7.51 8.19
N HIS A 89 -7.36 6.58 8.80
CA HIS A 89 -6.16 6.95 9.55
C HIS A 89 -5.05 7.47 8.63
N LEU A 90 -4.89 6.87 7.46
CA LEU A 90 -3.89 7.27 6.46
C LEU A 90 -4.27 8.58 5.77
N MET A 91 -5.57 8.80 5.51
CA MET A 91 -6.12 9.98 4.84
C MET A 91 -6.91 10.84 5.84
N PRO A 92 -6.23 11.65 6.69
CA PRO A 92 -6.92 12.52 7.63
C PRO A 92 -7.84 13.50 6.89
N HIS A 93 -8.98 13.77 7.53
CA HIS A 93 -10.16 14.43 6.98
C HIS A 93 -10.01 15.91 6.58
N ASP A 94 -8.81 16.49 6.63
CA ASP A 94 -8.57 17.93 6.35
C ASP A 94 -8.33 18.24 4.86
N LEU A 95 -8.63 17.30 3.95
CA LEU A 95 -8.61 17.52 2.50
C LEU A 95 -10.02 17.36 1.90
N LYS A 96 -10.95 18.22 2.35
CA LYS A 96 -12.22 18.49 1.67
C LYS A 96 -12.22 19.88 1.08
#